data_AF-A0A7R7WLU8-F1
#
_entry.id   AF-A0A7R7WLU8-F1
#
_cell.length_a   1.000
_cell.length_b   1.000
_cell.length_c   1.000
_cell.angle_alpha   90.00
_cell.angle_beta   90.00
_cell.angle_gamma   90.00
#
_symmetry.space_group_name_H-M   'P 1'
#
loop_
_entity.id
_entity.type
_entity.pdbx_description
1 polymer ?
#
loop_
_entity_poly.entity_id
_entity_poly.type
_entity_poly.pdbx_seq_one_letter_code
_entity_poly.pdbx_strand_id
1 'polypeptide(L)'
;MASTYDLVNYDSDEEREKYPRIPGSNLASAAFFMAGLLDRAGISYGLMGGLAVSYLGGKRETRDVDMAFQAPGKMRDLWRIVEAEPRLIIPNTRLISNILKVFVRTGPGYDNCVMALPVEVDLIESGYQNSPRELSENRRQVSLNTRAGVRTIYVIELLFLLRGKMAAFAARKRRGDMEDIQHIVLAYRSEVRAVVHRLDPETVTAFLESVSPANLPRWRAFFGR
;
A
#
# COMPACT_ATOMS: atom_id res chain seq x y z
N MET A 1 -10.44 7.60 -22.04
CA MET A 1 -11.03 8.26 -20.87
C MET A 1 -11.48 7.20 -19.89
N ALA A 2 -11.19 7.39 -18.61
CA ALA A 2 -11.68 6.54 -17.53
C ALA A 2 -13.20 6.61 -17.41
N SER A 3 -13.81 5.52 -16.96
CA SER A 3 -15.20 5.54 -16.50
C SER A 3 -15.27 6.04 -15.06
N THR A 4 -16.45 6.45 -14.59
CA THR A 4 -16.60 6.99 -13.23
C THR A 4 -17.50 6.14 -12.34
N TYR A 5 -17.29 6.20 -11.02
CA TYR A 5 -18.22 5.73 -10.00
C TYR A 5 -18.68 6.90 -9.12
N ASP A 6 -19.88 6.78 -8.54
CA ASP A 6 -20.41 7.80 -7.64
C ASP A 6 -19.90 7.58 -6.22
N LEU A 7 -19.18 8.56 -5.68
CA LEU A 7 -18.62 8.48 -4.33
C LEU A 7 -19.71 8.41 -3.25
N VAL A 8 -20.89 8.99 -3.48
CA VAL A 8 -22.01 8.98 -2.52
C VAL A 8 -22.67 7.61 -2.44
N ASN A 9 -22.71 6.89 -3.57
CA ASN A 9 -23.32 5.57 -3.65
C ASN A 9 -22.30 4.43 -3.53
N TYR A 10 -21.02 4.76 -3.33
CA TYR A 10 -19.97 3.76 -3.17
C TYR A 10 -19.96 3.24 -1.74
N ASP A 11 -20.24 1.94 -1.59
CA ASP A 11 -20.09 1.22 -0.34
C ASP A 11 -18.91 0.24 -0.41
N SER A 12 -17.89 0.50 0.42
CA SER A 12 -16.71 -0.36 0.49
C SER A 12 -17.00 -1.74 1.07
N ASP A 13 -18.04 -1.88 1.91
CA ASP A 13 -18.41 -3.16 2.51
C ASP A 13 -19.20 -4.03 1.50
N GLU A 14 -20.06 -3.45 0.67
CA GLU A 14 -20.72 -4.17 -0.43
C GLU A 14 -19.71 -4.71 -1.47
N GLU A 15 -18.77 -3.88 -1.91
CA GLU A 15 -17.70 -4.34 -2.80
C GLU A 15 -16.83 -5.41 -2.11
N ARG A 16 -16.71 -5.32 -0.78
CA ARG A 16 -16.01 -6.34 -0.01
C ARG A 16 -16.73 -7.68 0.02
N GLU A 17 -18.05 -7.68 0.07
CA GLU A 17 -18.88 -8.89 0.01
C GLU A 17 -18.89 -9.49 -1.39
N LYS A 18 -18.90 -8.65 -2.42
CA LYS A 18 -18.91 -9.06 -3.82
C LYS A 18 -17.61 -9.76 -4.25
N TYR A 19 -16.46 -9.24 -3.80
CA TYR A 19 -15.15 -9.78 -4.16
C TYR A 19 -14.32 -10.14 -2.92
N PRO A 20 -14.77 -11.08 -2.08
CA PRO A 20 -14.22 -11.32 -0.73
C PRO A 20 -12.73 -11.66 -0.73
N ARG A 21 -12.21 -12.15 -1.85
CA ARG A 21 -10.80 -12.44 -2.08
C ARG A 21 -10.37 -11.93 -3.45
N ILE A 22 -9.25 -11.23 -3.48
CA ILE A 22 -8.63 -10.75 -4.73
C ILE A 22 -7.39 -11.61 -5.01
N PRO A 23 -7.28 -12.28 -6.16
CA PRO A 23 -6.10 -13.06 -6.48
C PRO A 23 -4.84 -12.18 -6.53
N GLY A 24 -3.71 -12.72 -6.03
CA GLY A 24 -2.43 -12.00 -6.05
C GLY A 24 -1.98 -11.58 -7.45
N SER A 25 -2.37 -12.32 -8.51
CA SER A 25 -2.11 -11.93 -9.89
C SER A 25 -2.83 -10.63 -10.28
N ASN A 26 -4.06 -10.44 -9.81
CA ASN A 26 -4.85 -9.24 -10.09
C ASN A 26 -4.27 -8.03 -9.33
N LEU A 27 -3.91 -8.21 -8.06
CA LEU A 27 -3.20 -7.19 -7.27
C LEU A 27 -1.88 -6.78 -7.94
N ALA A 28 -1.08 -7.75 -8.38
CA ALA A 28 0.17 -7.48 -9.08
C ALA A 28 -0.08 -6.76 -10.42
N SER A 29 -1.07 -7.21 -11.19
CA SER A 29 -1.43 -6.55 -12.46
C SER A 29 -1.81 -5.08 -12.25
N ALA A 30 -2.67 -4.81 -11.25
CA ALA A 30 -3.07 -3.45 -10.92
C ALA A 30 -1.90 -2.58 -10.44
N ALA A 31 -1.06 -3.11 -9.53
CA ALA A 31 0.11 -2.40 -9.03
C ALA A 31 1.11 -2.07 -10.15
N PHE A 32 1.43 -3.03 -11.02
CA PHE A 32 2.35 -2.80 -12.13
C PHE A 32 1.77 -1.90 -13.22
N PHE A 33 0.46 -1.94 -13.43
CA PHE A 33 -0.22 -1.03 -14.34
C PHE A 33 -0.11 0.41 -13.86
N MET A 34 -0.43 0.66 -12.58
CA MET A 34 -0.34 1.99 -11.98
C MET A 34 1.10 2.50 -11.88
N ALA A 35 2.04 1.63 -11.49
CA ALA A 35 3.46 1.93 -11.56
C ALA A 35 3.88 2.41 -12.95
N GLY A 36 3.52 1.66 -14.01
CA GLY A 36 3.82 2.04 -15.38
C GLY A 36 3.14 3.33 -15.83
N LEU A 37 1.92 3.60 -15.36
CA LEU A 37 1.21 4.86 -15.64
C LEU A 37 1.94 6.06 -15.01
N LEU A 38 2.38 5.94 -13.76
CA LEU A 38 3.12 6.98 -13.04
C LEU A 38 4.52 7.18 -13.62
N ASP A 39 5.23 6.11 -13.96
CA ASP A 39 6.56 6.16 -14.59
C ASP A 39 6.52 6.91 -15.93
N ARG A 40 5.54 6.60 -16.80
CA ARG A 40 5.35 7.32 -18.09
C ARG A 40 5.05 8.81 -17.90
N ALA A 41 4.45 9.17 -16.77
CA ALA A 41 4.14 10.55 -16.42
C ALA A 41 5.29 11.28 -15.69
N GLY A 42 6.41 10.59 -15.40
CA GLY A 42 7.50 11.13 -14.60
C GLY A 42 7.13 11.35 -13.13
N ILE A 43 6.11 10.66 -12.61
CA ILE A 43 5.65 10.78 -11.22
C ILE A 43 6.32 9.70 -10.38
N SER A 44 7.07 10.12 -9.34
CA SER A 44 7.68 9.18 -8.41
C SER A 44 6.61 8.48 -7.59
N TYR A 45 6.80 7.19 -7.32
CA TYR A 45 5.87 6.40 -6.52
C TYR A 45 6.60 5.39 -5.63
N GLY A 46 5.87 4.84 -4.68
CA GLY A 46 6.27 3.66 -3.91
C GLY A 46 5.05 2.94 -3.33
N LEU A 47 4.99 1.62 -3.48
CA LEU A 47 3.97 0.80 -2.83
C LEU A 47 4.08 0.88 -1.31
N MET A 48 2.94 0.84 -0.65
CA MET A 48 2.82 0.78 0.80
C MET A 48 1.73 -0.23 1.20
N GLY A 49 1.32 -0.19 2.47
CA GLY A 49 0.21 -1.01 2.95
C GLY A 49 0.47 -2.51 2.90
N GLY A 50 -0.59 -3.30 2.69
CA GLY A 50 -0.53 -4.77 2.77
C GLY A 50 0.28 -5.41 1.63
N LEU A 51 0.11 -4.92 0.40
CA LEU A 51 0.78 -5.50 -0.77
C LEU A 51 2.30 -5.29 -0.71
N ALA A 52 2.75 -4.12 -0.26
CA ALA A 52 4.17 -3.85 0.00
C ALA A 52 4.76 -4.86 0.98
N VAL A 53 4.08 -5.14 2.10
CA VAL A 53 4.53 -6.14 3.09
C VAL A 53 4.61 -7.53 2.46
N SER A 54 3.63 -7.89 1.61
CA SER A 54 3.65 -9.17 0.90
C SER A 54 4.85 -9.30 -0.04
N TYR A 55 5.19 -8.25 -0.79
CA TYR A 55 6.38 -8.21 -1.65
C TYR A 55 7.70 -8.23 -0.87
N LEU A 56 7.65 -7.88 0.41
CA LEU A 56 8.75 -8.03 1.37
C LEU A 56 8.71 -9.38 2.12
N GLY A 57 7.97 -10.37 1.60
CA GLY A 57 7.91 -11.75 2.12
C GLY A 57 6.80 -12.01 3.12
N GLY A 58 5.92 -11.04 3.39
CA GLY A 58 4.78 -11.22 4.27
C GLY A 58 3.74 -12.17 3.68
N LYS A 59 3.08 -12.96 4.54
CA LYS A 59 2.13 -14.01 4.11
C LYS A 59 0.67 -13.60 4.17
N ARG A 60 0.35 -12.45 4.80
CA ARG A 60 -1.02 -12.00 4.96
C ARG A 60 -1.60 -11.58 3.61
N GLU A 61 -2.83 -12.01 3.34
CA GLU A 61 -3.56 -11.56 2.16
C GLU A 61 -4.02 -10.11 2.31
N THR A 62 -3.98 -9.37 1.21
CA THR A 62 -4.54 -8.03 1.07
C THR A 62 -5.52 -8.01 -0.10
N ARG A 63 -6.32 -6.95 -0.21
CA ARG A 63 -7.39 -6.87 -1.21
C ARG A 63 -7.28 -5.65 -2.12
N ASP A 64 -6.35 -4.78 -1.77
CA ASP A 64 -6.14 -3.45 -2.28
C ASP A 64 -4.65 -3.21 -2.53
N VAL A 65 -4.37 -2.18 -3.31
CA VAL A 65 -3.02 -1.66 -3.58
C VAL A 65 -2.93 -0.27 -2.98
N ASP A 66 -2.09 -0.06 -1.99
CA ASP A 66 -1.75 1.28 -1.52
C ASP A 66 -0.48 1.76 -2.21
N MET A 67 -0.50 2.96 -2.80
CA MET A 67 0.65 3.54 -3.49
C MET A 67 0.80 5.01 -3.16
N ALA A 68 1.93 5.37 -2.55
CA ALA A 68 2.32 6.74 -2.40
C ALA A 68 2.80 7.31 -3.75
N PHE A 69 2.45 8.55 -4.08
CA PHE A 69 2.93 9.25 -5.26
C PHE A 69 3.45 10.65 -4.91
N GLN A 70 4.43 11.14 -5.65
CA GLN A 70 5.01 12.48 -5.51
C GLN A 70 5.08 13.13 -6.89
N ALA A 71 4.27 14.16 -7.09
CA ALA A 71 4.21 14.97 -8.30
C ALA A 71 4.30 16.47 -7.97
N PRO A 72 4.98 17.29 -8.77
CA PRO A 72 5.09 18.74 -8.53
C PRO A 72 3.74 19.44 -8.42
N GLY A 73 2.79 19.12 -9.31
CA GLY A 73 1.41 19.61 -9.26
C GLY A 73 0.48 18.80 -8.37
N LYS A 74 1.01 17.89 -7.54
CA LYS A 74 0.25 17.10 -6.56
C LYS A 74 -0.92 16.36 -7.23
N MET A 75 -2.09 16.37 -6.59
CA MET A 75 -3.33 15.78 -7.10
C MET A 75 -3.72 16.26 -8.50
N ARG A 76 -3.41 17.50 -8.91
CA ARG A 76 -3.77 18.00 -10.25
C ARG A 76 -3.08 17.18 -11.34
N ASP A 77 -1.80 16.89 -11.16
CA ASP A 77 -1.03 16.12 -12.14
C ASP A 77 -1.46 14.65 -12.15
N LEU A 78 -1.85 14.11 -10.98
CA LEU A 78 -2.44 12.78 -10.87
C LEU A 78 -3.79 12.69 -11.60
N TRP A 79 -4.70 13.63 -11.37
CA TRP A 79 -6.01 13.67 -12.04
C TRP A 79 -5.87 13.68 -13.57
N ARG A 80 -4.92 14.48 -14.09
CA ARG A 80 -4.64 14.56 -15.53
C ARG A 80 -4.33 13.19 -16.15
N ILE A 81 -3.59 12.32 -15.45
CA ILE A 81 -3.21 11.02 -15.99
C ILE A 81 -4.27 9.94 -15.77
N VAL A 82 -5.00 9.98 -14.65
CA VAL A 82 -6.02 8.96 -14.39
C VAL A 82 -7.27 9.16 -15.24
N GLU A 83 -7.65 10.39 -15.56
CA GLU A 83 -8.84 10.69 -16.38
C GLU A 83 -8.68 10.22 -17.82
N ALA A 84 -7.46 10.28 -18.35
CA ALA A 84 -7.18 9.87 -19.71
C ALA A 84 -7.30 8.35 -19.90
N GLU A 85 -7.12 7.57 -18.83
CA GLU A 85 -6.83 6.14 -18.88
C GLU A 85 -8.10 5.25 -18.89
N PRO A 86 -8.44 4.59 -20.03
CA PRO A 86 -9.66 3.78 -20.15
C PRO A 86 -9.73 2.58 -19.20
N ARG A 87 -8.58 2.06 -18.77
CA ARG A 87 -8.53 0.91 -17.85
C ARG A 87 -8.97 1.26 -16.42
N LEU A 88 -9.10 2.54 -16.10
CA LEU A 88 -9.49 3.00 -14.77
C LEU A 88 -10.99 3.24 -14.61
N ILE A 89 -11.45 3.03 -13.38
CA ILE A 89 -12.70 3.55 -12.83
C ILE A 89 -12.31 4.55 -11.74
N ILE A 90 -12.70 5.80 -11.89
CA ILE A 90 -12.31 6.90 -10.99
C ILE A 90 -13.54 7.52 -10.33
N PRO A 91 -13.41 8.28 -9.23
CA PRO A 91 -14.55 8.99 -8.66
C PRO A 91 -15.09 10.01 -9.67
N ASN A 92 -16.41 10.20 -9.70
CA ASN A 92 -17.08 11.24 -10.49
C ASN A 92 -16.84 12.67 -9.97
N THR A 93 -16.20 12.81 -8.79
CA THR A 93 -15.88 14.11 -8.18
C THR A 93 -14.38 14.25 -7.92
N ARG A 94 -13.87 15.48 -8.08
CA ARG A 94 -12.49 15.85 -7.77
C ARG A 94 -12.35 16.44 -6.37
N LEU A 95 -13.05 15.90 -5.37
CA LEU A 95 -12.92 16.41 -4.00
C LEU A 95 -11.43 16.43 -3.62
N ILE A 96 -10.98 17.56 -3.05
CA ILE A 96 -9.58 17.75 -2.66
C ILE A 96 -9.32 16.85 -1.44
N SER A 97 -8.87 15.65 -1.74
CA SER A 97 -8.35 14.67 -0.80
C SER A 97 -6.90 14.40 -1.17
N ASN A 98 -6.06 14.18 -0.17
CA ASN A 98 -4.68 13.70 -0.35
C ASN A 98 -4.63 12.20 -0.68
N ILE A 99 -5.79 11.58 -0.93
CA ILE A 99 -5.95 10.19 -1.33
C ILE A 99 -6.97 10.14 -2.47
N LEU A 100 -6.60 9.49 -3.57
CA LEU A 100 -7.47 9.17 -4.67
C LEU A 100 -7.64 7.66 -4.77
N LYS A 101 -8.84 7.17 -4.47
CA LYS A 101 -9.23 5.78 -4.70
C LYS A 101 -9.63 5.60 -6.16
N VAL A 102 -8.99 4.67 -6.85
CA VAL A 102 -9.35 4.27 -8.21
C VAL A 102 -9.51 2.76 -8.27
N PHE A 103 -10.21 2.25 -9.28
CA PHE A 103 -10.23 0.84 -9.58
C PHE A 103 -9.54 0.57 -10.90
N VAL A 104 -8.61 -0.38 -10.89
CA VAL A 104 -7.97 -0.88 -12.11
C VAL A 104 -8.73 -2.11 -12.59
N ARG A 105 -9.21 -2.08 -13.84
CA ARG A 105 -9.77 -3.27 -14.47
C ARG A 105 -8.67 -4.30 -14.70
N THR A 106 -8.87 -5.52 -14.21
CA THR A 106 -7.94 -6.65 -14.39
C THR A 106 -8.69 -7.84 -14.95
N GLY A 107 -7.98 -8.80 -15.57
CA GLY A 107 -8.56 -9.97 -16.21
C GLY A 107 -8.46 -9.98 -17.73
N PRO A 108 -9.13 -10.96 -18.39
CA PRO A 108 -9.10 -11.11 -19.83
C PRO A 108 -9.50 -9.81 -20.55
N GLY A 109 -8.73 -9.42 -21.56
CA GLY A 109 -8.88 -8.16 -22.29
C GLY A 109 -8.02 -7.01 -21.76
N TYR A 110 -7.47 -7.12 -20.54
CA TYR A 110 -6.54 -6.14 -19.98
C TYR A 110 -5.16 -6.72 -19.67
N ASP A 111 -5.12 -7.97 -19.21
CA ASP A 111 -3.91 -8.65 -18.76
C ASP A 111 -4.08 -10.18 -18.77
N ASN A 112 -3.10 -10.90 -18.23
CA ASN A 112 -3.08 -12.36 -18.15
C ASN A 112 -3.72 -12.93 -16.87
N CYS A 113 -4.52 -12.13 -16.15
CA CYS A 113 -5.29 -12.63 -15.01
C CYS A 113 -6.49 -13.44 -15.49
N VAL A 114 -6.80 -14.52 -14.77
CA VAL A 114 -7.91 -15.42 -15.12
C VAL A 114 -9.27 -14.77 -14.78
N MET A 115 -9.32 -14.08 -13.63
CA MET A 115 -10.55 -13.46 -13.15
C MET A 115 -10.64 -12.01 -13.63
N ALA A 116 -11.79 -11.66 -14.21
CA ALA A 116 -12.14 -10.27 -14.52
C ALA A 116 -12.73 -9.58 -13.29
N LEU A 117 -12.02 -8.62 -12.72
CA LEU A 117 -12.51 -7.82 -11.60
C LEU A 117 -11.82 -6.45 -11.50
N PRO A 118 -12.49 -5.45 -10.91
CA PRO A 118 -11.85 -4.20 -10.50
C PRO A 118 -10.98 -4.43 -9.26
N VAL A 119 -9.73 -3.97 -9.29
CA VAL A 119 -8.85 -3.94 -8.12
C VAL A 119 -8.77 -2.52 -7.60
N GLU A 120 -9.06 -2.34 -6.32
CA GLU A 120 -8.92 -1.07 -5.62
C GLU A 120 -7.45 -0.65 -5.49
N VAL A 121 -7.17 0.60 -5.85
CA VAL A 121 -5.87 1.24 -5.68
C VAL A 121 -6.06 2.59 -5.00
N ASP A 122 -5.43 2.76 -3.84
CA ASP A 122 -5.35 4.02 -3.12
C ASP A 122 -4.07 4.75 -3.47
N LEU A 123 -4.21 5.85 -4.20
CA LEU A 123 -3.12 6.75 -4.59
C LEU A 123 -3.01 7.85 -3.54
N ILE A 124 -1.94 7.82 -2.76
CA ILE A 124 -1.74 8.66 -1.58
C ILE A 124 -0.67 9.70 -1.87
N GLU A 125 -0.97 10.98 -1.68
CA GLU A 125 0.03 12.03 -1.84
C GLU A 125 1.17 11.84 -0.82
N SER A 126 2.41 11.95 -1.28
CA SER A 126 3.62 11.82 -0.45
C SER A 126 3.57 12.74 0.77
N GLY A 127 3.88 12.19 1.95
CA GLY A 127 3.82 12.90 3.23
C GLY A 127 2.51 12.68 4.00
N TYR A 128 1.52 12.00 3.42
CA TYR A 128 0.27 11.62 4.08
C TYR A 128 0.24 10.12 4.40
N GLN A 129 -0.62 9.71 5.35
CA GLN A 129 -0.77 8.30 5.78
C GLN A 129 0.56 7.60 6.15
N ASN A 130 1.50 8.33 6.75
CA ASN A 130 2.86 7.87 7.06
C ASN A 130 3.75 7.53 5.85
N SER A 131 3.36 7.91 4.63
CA SER A 131 4.28 7.90 3.49
C SER A 131 5.38 8.96 3.67
N PRO A 132 6.59 8.74 3.10
CA PRO A 132 7.64 9.75 3.11
C PRO A 132 7.24 10.97 2.26
N ARG A 133 7.76 12.14 2.63
CA ARG A 133 7.62 13.36 1.81
C ARG A 133 8.47 13.29 0.54
N GLU A 134 9.67 12.75 0.64
CA GLU A 134 10.60 12.55 -0.48
C GLU A 134 10.67 11.07 -0.84
N LEU A 135 9.91 10.65 -1.86
CA LEU A 135 9.84 9.25 -2.29
C LEU A 135 11.12 8.79 -2.99
N SER A 136 11.81 9.66 -3.72
CA SER A 136 13.05 9.31 -4.45
C SER A 136 14.13 8.73 -3.53
N GLU A 137 14.25 9.26 -2.31
CA GLU A 137 15.23 8.86 -1.30
C GLU A 137 14.70 7.81 -0.32
N ASN A 138 13.37 7.63 -0.25
CA ASN A 138 12.73 6.79 0.76
C ASN A 138 11.89 5.68 0.12
N ARG A 139 12.42 5.09 -0.96
CA ARG A 139 11.90 3.88 -1.59
C ARG A 139 13.03 2.93 -1.96
N ARG A 140 12.70 1.63 -2.02
CA ARG A 140 13.57 0.57 -2.52
C ARG A 140 12.92 -0.14 -3.69
N GLN A 141 13.73 -0.56 -4.64
CA GLN A 141 13.29 -1.42 -5.72
C GLN A 141 13.25 -2.86 -5.25
N VAL A 142 12.14 -3.55 -5.50
CA VAL A 142 12.02 -5.00 -5.26
C VAL A 142 11.81 -5.71 -6.59
N SER A 143 12.41 -6.90 -6.71
CA SER A 143 12.27 -7.76 -7.89
C SER A 143 11.26 -8.86 -7.61
N LEU A 144 10.30 -9.02 -8.51
CA LEU A 144 9.18 -9.96 -8.39
C LEU A 144 9.18 -10.91 -9.57
N ASN A 145 9.06 -12.20 -9.28
CA ASN A 145 8.85 -13.22 -10.29
C ASN A 145 7.38 -13.19 -10.72
N THR A 146 7.11 -12.73 -11.94
CA THR A 146 5.77 -12.74 -12.53
C THR A 146 5.69 -13.78 -13.63
N ARG A 147 4.47 -14.11 -14.08
CA ARG A 147 4.29 -14.99 -15.26
C ARG A 147 4.95 -14.43 -16.53
N ALA A 148 5.15 -13.12 -16.62
CA ALA A 148 5.81 -12.44 -17.73
C ALA A 148 7.33 -12.29 -17.51
N GLY A 149 7.90 -12.94 -16.49
CA GLY A 149 9.30 -12.83 -16.10
C GLY A 149 9.53 -11.96 -14.87
N VAL A 150 10.80 -11.69 -14.58
CA VAL A 150 11.20 -10.82 -13.46
C VAL A 150 10.81 -9.39 -13.79
N ARG A 151 10.03 -8.76 -12.91
CA ARG A 151 9.66 -7.35 -12.99
C ARG A 151 10.04 -6.64 -11.70
N THR A 152 10.33 -5.35 -11.81
CA THR A 152 10.69 -4.53 -10.65
C THR A 152 9.60 -3.50 -10.35
N ILE A 153 9.44 -3.19 -9.06
CA ILE A 153 8.52 -2.17 -8.57
C ILE A 153 9.13 -1.50 -7.34
N TYR A 154 8.77 -0.25 -7.07
CA TYR A 154 9.21 0.45 -5.87
C TYR A 154 8.27 0.20 -4.70
N VAL A 155 8.84 -0.05 -3.53
CA VAL A 155 8.17 -0.12 -2.22
C VAL A 155 8.77 0.98 -1.34
N ILE A 156 7.96 1.65 -0.51
CA ILE A 156 8.49 2.66 0.42
C ILE A 156 9.45 2.03 1.45
N GLU A 157 10.38 2.82 1.96
CA GLU A 157 11.36 2.36 2.94
C GLU A 157 10.72 1.77 4.21
N LEU A 158 11.39 0.78 4.80
CA LEU A 158 10.86 -0.04 5.90
C LEU A 158 10.40 0.79 7.10
N LEU A 159 11.08 1.89 7.41
CA LEU A 159 10.69 2.79 8.48
C LEU A 159 9.27 3.33 8.28
N PHE A 160 8.94 3.78 7.08
CA PHE A 160 7.64 4.38 6.78
C PHE A 160 6.55 3.32 6.74
N LEU A 161 6.87 2.14 6.17
CA LEU A 161 5.95 1.00 6.18
C LEU A 161 5.61 0.57 7.62
N LEU A 162 6.64 0.44 8.48
CA LEU A 162 6.46 0.07 9.87
C LEU A 162 5.68 1.15 10.65
N ARG A 163 6.00 2.43 10.48
CA ARG A 163 5.24 3.54 11.10
C ARG A 163 3.77 3.51 10.70
N GLY A 164 3.48 3.33 9.42
CA GLY A 164 2.11 3.21 8.93
C GLY A 164 1.36 2.05 9.58
N LYS A 165 1.99 0.87 9.67
CA LYS A 165 1.38 -0.31 10.30
C LYS A 165 1.18 -0.15 11.81
N MET A 166 2.15 0.44 12.52
CA MET A 166 2.04 0.69 13.95
C MET A 166 0.97 1.73 14.28
N ALA A 167 0.88 2.81 13.50
CA ALA A 167 -0.19 3.81 13.64
C ALA A 167 -1.57 3.21 13.35
N ALA A 168 -1.70 2.43 12.27
CA ALA A 168 -2.93 1.72 11.97
C ALA A 168 -3.30 0.76 13.11
N PHE A 169 -2.36 -0.07 13.58
CA PHE A 169 -2.60 -1.00 14.68
C PHE A 169 -3.04 -0.27 15.96
N ALA A 170 -2.40 0.83 16.32
CA ALA A 170 -2.77 1.62 17.50
C ALA A 170 -4.22 2.13 17.40
N ALA A 171 -4.64 2.58 16.22
CA ALA A 171 -5.97 3.14 16.00
C ALA A 171 -7.10 2.08 15.97
N ARG A 172 -6.87 0.92 15.34
CA ARG A 172 -7.96 -0.06 15.06
C ARG A 172 -7.75 -1.46 15.63
N LYS A 173 -6.59 -1.74 16.23
CA LYS A 173 -6.22 -3.01 16.87
C LYS A 173 -6.51 -4.26 16.01
N ARG A 174 -6.36 -4.15 14.68
CA ARG A 174 -6.61 -5.27 13.75
C ARG A 174 -5.44 -6.25 13.76
N ARG A 175 -5.76 -7.54 13.82
CA ARG A 175 -4.79 -8.65 13.77
C ARG A 175 -3.85 -8.56 12.56
N GLY A 176 -4.37 -8.17 11.39
CA GLY A 176 -3.57 -8.04 10.19
C GLY A 176 -2.44 -7.00 10.29
N ASP A 177 -2.65 -5.89 11.00
CA ASP A 177 -1.57 -4.91 11.22
C ASP A 177 -0.52 -5.46 12.19
N MET A 178 -0.93 -6.22 13.20
CA MET A 178 -0.01 -6.89 14.13
C MET A 178 0.87 -7.91 13.40
N GLU A 179 0.30 -8.71 12.52
CA GLU A 179 1.05 -9.69 11.70
C GLU A 179 2.06 -9.00 10.78
N ASP A 180 1.65 -7.90 10.13
CA ASP A 180 2.53 -7.11 9.28
C ASP A 180 3.69 -6.50 10.09
N ILE A 181 3.42 -5.94 11.28
CA ILE A 181 4.46 -5.41 12.21
C ILE A 181 5.44 -6.51 12.61
N GLN A 182 4.91 -7.65 13.04
CA GLN A 182 5.75 -8.78 13.47
C GLN A 182 6.62 -9.29 12.32
N HIS A 183 6.05 -9.43 11.13
CA HIS A 183 6.80 -9.84 9.94
C HIS A 183 7.95 -8.87 9.65
N ILE A 184 7.67 -7.56 9.54
CA ILE A 184 8.67 -6.55 9.24
C ILE A 184 9.81 -6.58 10.27
N VAL A 185 9.48 -6.59 11.57
CA VAL A 185 10.49 -6.58 12.64
C VAL A 185 11.35 -7.85 12.64
N LEU A 186 10.76 -9.01 12.38
CA LEU A 186 11.48 -10.28 12.42
C LEU A 186 12.32 -10.52 11.17
N ALA A 187 11.79 -10.23 9.99
CA ALA A 187 12.47 -10.44 8.71
C ALA A 187 13.59 -9.42 8.47
N TYR A 188 13.39 -8.17 8.91
CA TYR A 188 14.31 -7.05 8.67
C TYR A 188 14.91 -6.51 9.97
N ARG A 189 15.20 -7.41 10.92
CA ARG A 189 15.59 -7.07 12.30
C ARG A 189 16.67 -6.02 12.40
N SER A 190 17.76 -6.17 11.64
CA SER A 190 18.92 -5.26 11.70
C SER A 190 18.56 -3.86 11.18
N GLU A 191 17.85 -3.79 10.05
CA GLU A 191 17.42 -2.52 9.44
C GLU A 191 16.43 -1.79 10.36
N VAL A 192 15.44 -2.51 10.91
CA VAL A 192 14.46 -1.92 11.83
C VAL A 192 15.14 -1.46 13.12
N ARG A 193 16.08 -2.25 13.66
CA ARG A 193 16.82 -1.87 14.87
C ARG A 193 17.59 -0.56 14.69
N ALA A 194 18.13 -0.30 13.49
CA ALA A 194 18.84 0.94 13.19
C ALA A 194 17.92 2.19 13.23
N VAL A 195 16.62 2.02 13.01
CA VAL A 195 15.65 3.14 12.94
C VAL A 195 14.58 3.12 14.04
N VAL A 196 14.67 2.19 15.00
CA VAL A 196 13.65 1.98 16.03
C VAL A 196 13.41 3.22 16.90
N HIS A 197 14.44 4.03 17.11
CA HIS A 197 14.38 5.30 17.85
C HIS A 197 13.56 6.39 17.13
N ARG A 198 13.25 6.20 15.84
CA ARG A 198 12.43 7.11 15.02
C ARG A 198 10.95 6.72 15.00
N LEU A 199 10.57 5.64 15.69
CA LEU A 199 9.18 5.22 15.82
C LEU A 199 8.47 6.05 16.90
N ASP A 200 7.17 6.22 16.72
CA ASP A 200 6.33 6.93 17.68
C ASP A 200 6.21 6.10 18.98
N PRO A 201 6.64 6.65 20.14
CA PRO A 201 6.51 6.02 21.45
C PRO A 201 5.12 5.46 21.74
N GLU A 202 4.05 6.18 21.39
CA GLU A 202 2.68 5.79 21.72
C GLU A 202 2.28 4.56 20.92
N THR A 203 2.61 4.52 19.62
CA THR A 203 2.34 3.35 18.78
C THR A 203 3.14 2.12 19.20
N VAL A 204 4.37 2.32 19.70
CA VAL A 204 5.20 1.24 20.27
C VAL A 204 4.56 0.69 21.54
N THR A 205 4.13 1.56 22.46
CA THR A 205 3.43 1.15 23.69
C THR A 205 2.16 0.38 23.35
N ALA A 206 1.34 0.91 22.42
CA ALA A 206 0.12 0.26 21.98
C ALA A 206 0.33 -1.14 21.38
N PHE A 207 1.49 -1.37 20.73
CA PHE A 207 1.90 -2.70 20.27
C PHE A 207 2.34 -3.59 21.44
N LEU A 208 3.20 -3.08 22.33
CA LEU A 208 3.70 -3.84 23.48
C LEU A 208 2.60 -4.28 24.46
N GLU A 209 1.54 -3.49 24.61
CA GLU A 209 0.37 -3.87 25.43
C GLU A 209 -0.44 -5.02 24.81
N SER A 210 -0.30 -5.26 23.51
CA SER A 210 -1.02 -6.31 22.80
C SER A 210 -0.28 -7.65 22.73
N VAL A 211 1.03 -7.66 23.02
CA VAL A 211 1.81 -8.90 22.97
C VAL A 211 1.60 -9.73 24.24
N SER A 212 1.67 -11.06 24.10
CA SER A 212 1.51 -11.94 25.25
C SER A 212 2.59 -11.71 26.32
N PRO A 213 2.28 -11.88 27.62
CA PRO A 213 3.24 -11.68 28.71
C PRO A 213 4.55 -12.46 28.52
N ALA A 214 4.47 -13.67 27.97
CA ALA A 214 5.64 -14.51 27.68
C ALA A 214 6.59 -13.89 26.63
N ASN A 215 6.06 -13.13 25.67
CA ASN A 215 6.85 -12.50 24.61
C ASN A 215 7.25 -11.04 24.94
N LEU A 216 6.61 -10.42 25.92
CA LEU A 216 6.81 -9.01 26.26
C LEU A 216 8.28 -8.64 26.53
N PRO A 217 9.08 -9.41 27.31
CA PRO A 217 10.49 -9.06 27.55
C PRO A 217 11.32 -8.98 26.26
N ARG A 218 11.08 -9.89 25.31
CA ARG A 218 11.76 -9.91 24.01
C ARG A 218 11.43 -8.66 23.20
N TRP A 219 10.17 -8.28 23.14
CA TRP A 219 9.74 -7.10 22.37
C TRP A 219 10.19 -5.80 23.03
N ARG A 220 10.14 -5.70 24.36
CA ARG A 220 10.70 -4.58 25.13
C ARG A 220 12.19 -4.37 24.85
N ALA A 221 12.98 -5.43 24.93
CA ALA A 221 14.39 -5.40 24.57
C ALA A 221 14.62 -4.96 23.12
N PHE A 222 13.76 -5.40 22.17
CA PHE A 222 13.85 -4.99 20.76
C PHE A 222 13.48 -3.52 20.53
N PHE A 223 12.52 -2.97 21.25
CA PHE A 223 12.12 -1.56 21.10
C PHE A 223 12.89 -0.61 22.03
N GLY A 224 13.71 -1.13 22.95
CA GLY A 224 14.45 -0.32 23.92
C GLY A 224 13.54 0.30 24.99
N ARG A 225 12.55 -0.48 25.45
CA ARG A 225 11.54 -0.10 26.45
C ARG A 225 11.57 -1.02 27.65
#